data_AF-A0A850MCW0-F1
#
_entry.id   AF-A0A850MCW0-F1
#
_cell.length_a   1.000
_cell.length_b   1.000
_cell.length_c   1.000
_cell.angle_alpha   90.00
_cell.angle_beta   90.00
_cell.angle_gamma   90.00
#
_symmetry.space_group_name_H-M   'P 1'
#
loop_
_entity.id
_entity.type
_entity.pdbx_description
1 polymer ?
#
loop_
_entity_poly.entity_id
_entity_poly.type
_entity_poly.pdbx_seq_one_letter_code
_entity_poly.pdbx_strand_id
1 'polypeptide(L)'
;MLKTKHRFFIIVAIAAAIGSASLVNQIAIYLNINPQDPLFFAEQNVATFRYSDGAQSKTMLITVAELHSTWSNVSIELHTEEWYNISRDGFYNGTDRYTIFWLHAPNPLITGADFGITPGRKFNVTDPIGLIGPKNENYTAIVDRKFVLWPLDAGLHGAQFAFLVTFYNATNYMVAQASYDTTCGLLFTLNGGSNAYLQVELVETTYPISRNRMMSWPWALGLSMGVIVIAYVLMKKKWELEEEQIKEITFLMAAGVAVIMVDVYVDVWFYAIFDFWGNMCLHLSVTFGLLALCFYQRYKLKWIIPAVLEIAYIIPMTFFVGDNYVPHLTAFMGLVISWLLIVYISGYPPQPESENKLEQIGSEFF
;
A
#
# COMPACT_ATOMS: atom_id res chain seq x y z
N MET A 1 -20.85 -30.15 8.90
CA MET A 1 -19.59 -30.16 9.69
C MET A 1 -18.41 -30.43 8.78
N LEU A 2 -17.43 -29.52 8.79
CA LEU A 2 -16.22 -29.63 7.99
C LEU A 2 -15.12 -30.42 8.69
N LYS A 3 -14.55 -31.40 7.98
CA LYS A 3 -13.35 -32.10 8.43
C LYS A 3 -12.15 -31.15 8.49
N THR A 4 -11.17 -31.42 9.35
CA THR A 4 -9.92 -30.62 9.48
C THR A 4 -9.23 -30.38 8.14
N LYS A 5 -9.21 -31.38 7.25
CA LYS A 5 -8.64 -31.24 5.91
C LYS A 5 -9.32 -30.16 5.05
N HIS A 6 -10.63 -29.95 5.20
CA HIS A 6 -11.36 -28.94 4.44
C HIS A 6 -11.06 -27.54 4.99
N ARG A 7 -11.02 -27.40 6.32
CA ARG A 7 -10.66 -26.14 6.99
C ARG A 7 -9.24 -25.70 6.64
N PHE A 8 -8.29 -26.64 6.67
CA PHE A 8 -6.91 -26.39 6.26
C PHE A 8 -6.83 -26.01 4.77
N PHE A 9 -7.57 -26.71 3.90
CA PHE A 9 -7.67 -26.37 2.49
C PHE A 9 -8.16 -24.94 2.27
N ILE A 10 -9.22 -24.50 2.94
CA ILE A 10 -9.76 -23.14 2.84
C ILE A 10 -8.66 -22.11 3.12
N ILE A 11 -7.97 -22.25 4.26
CA ILE A 11 -6.93 -21.31 4.71
C ILE A 11 -5.77 -21.29 3.72
N VAL A 12 -5.25 -22.46 3.36
CA VAL A 12 -4.09 -22.58 2.47
C VAL A 12 -4.41 -22.09 1.06
N ALA A 13 -5.59 -22.41 0.53
CA ALA A 13 -5.99 -22.00 -0.81
C ALA A 13 -6.09 -20.48 -0.93
N ILE A 14 -6.68 -19.81 0.07
CA ILE A 14 -6.77 -18.35 0.09
C ILE A 14 -5.39 -17.72 0.29
N ALA A 15 -4.60 -18.19 1.26
CA ALA A 15 -3.25 -17.71 1.48
C ALA A 15 -2.36 -17.88 0.24
N ALA A 16 -2.48 -19.00 -0.47
CA ALA A 16 -1.76 -19.25 -1.71
C ALA A 16 -2.22 -18.33 -2.85
N ALA A 17 -3.52 -18.04 -2.98
CA ALA A 17 -4.04 -17.11 -3.99
C ALA A 17 -3.48 -15.69 -3.79
N ILE A 18 -3.50 -15.20 -2.55
CA ILE A 18 -2.98 -13.88 -2.19
C ILE A 18 -1.45 -13.82 -2.35
N GLY A 19 -0.74 -14.84 -1.86
CA GLY A 19 0.71 -14.94 -2.04
C GLY A 19 1.12 -14.97 -3.51
N SER A 20 0.35 -15.69 -4.35
CA SER A 20 0.57 -15.74 -5.80
C SER A 20 0.34 -14.38 -6.45
N ALA A 21 -0.63 -13.59 -5.99
CA ALA A 21 -0.86 -12.24 -6.51
C ALA A 21 0.35 -11.31 -6.31
N SER A 22 0.99 -11.39 -5.14
CA SER A 22 2.24 -10.68 -4.88
C SER A 22 3.35 -11.11 -5.83
N LEU A 23 3.48 -12.42 -6.10
CA LEU A 23 4.46 -12.94 -7.05
C LEU A 23 4.19 -12.47 -8.50
N VAL A 24 2.93 -12.52 -8.95
CA VAL A 24 2.56 -12.00 -10.28
C VAL A 24 2.89 -10.52 -10.40
N ASN A 25 2.61 -9.74 -9.35
CA ASN A 25 2.96 -8.33 -9.32
C ASN A 25 4.49 -8.12 -9.39
N GLN A 26 5.29 -8.90 -8.66
CA GLN A 26 6.75 -8.84 -8.75
C GLN A 26 7.26 -9.12 -10.17
N ILE A 27 6.71 -10.13 -10.84
CA ILE A 27 7.05 -10.46 -12.23
C ILE A 27 6.67 -9.30 -13.16
N ALA A 28 5.47 -8.73 -13.00
CA ALA A 28 5.01 -7.61 -13.80
C ALA A 28 5.90 -6.37 -13.66
N ILE A 29 6.39 -6.11 -12.44
CA ILE A 29 7.36 -5.05 -12.15
C ILE A 29 8.69 -5.35 -12.85
N TYR A 30 9.22 -6.57 -12.68
CA TYR A 30 10.50 -6.96 -13.27
C TYR A 30 10.51 -6.87 -14.80
N LEU A 31 9.38 -7.22 -15.43
CA LEU A 31 9.19 -7.15 -16.88
C LEU A 31 8.83 -5.73 -17.38
N ASN A 32 8.78 -4.73 -16.50
CA ASN A 32 8.34 -3.36 -16.81
C ASN A 32 6.94 -3.29 -17.44
N ILE A 33 6.08 -4.29 -17.18
CA ILE A 33 4.65 -4.26 -17.54
C ILE A 33 3.92 -3.28 -16.61
N ASN A 34 4.44 -3.14 -15.38
CA ASN A 34 3.98 -2.18 -14.39
C ASN A 34 5.12 -1.18 -14.08
N PRO A 35 5.40 -0.21 -14.97
CA PRO A 35 6.47 0.77 -14.77
C PRO A 35 6.16 1.65 -13.56
N GLN A 36 7.22 2.05 -12.85
CA GLN A 36 7.11 2.66 -11.52
C GLN A 36 7.77 4.03 -11.44
N ASP A 37 8.69 4.28 -12.35
CA ASP A 37 9.55 5.43 -12.35
C ASP A 37 9.46 6.07 -13.75
N PRO A 38 9.21 7.39 -13.83
CA PRO A 38 9.03 8.15 -15.08
C PRO A 38 10.15 7.89 -16.09
N LEU A 39 11.35 7.52 -15.64
CA LEU A 39 12.46 7.16 -16.51
C LEU A 39 12.14 5.94 -17.41
N PHE A 40 11.24 5.04 -17.00
CA PHE A 40 10.89 3.82 -17.75
C PHE A 40 9.59 3.89 -18.54
N PHE A 41 8.90 5.04 -18.52
CA PHE A 41 7.66 5.21 -19.27
C PHE A 41 7.97 5.57 -20.73
N ALA A 42 7.11 5.10 -21.64
CA ALA A 42 7.21 5.43 -23.06
C ALA A 42 6.71 6.85 -23.40
N GLU A 43 6.02 7.50 -22.45
CA GLU A 43 5.45 8.83 -22.61
C GLU A 43 6.14 9.83 -21.69
N GLN A 44 6.11 11.10 -22.09
CA GLN A 44 6.59 12.20 -21.27
C GLN A 44 5.78 12.30 -19.99
N ASN A 45 6.47 12.49 -18.87
CA ASN A 45 5.86 12.58 -17.54
C ASN A 45 6.30 13.84 -16.81
N VAL A 46 5.39 14.37 -15.98
CA VAL A 46 5.61 15.62 -15.25
C VAL A 46 5.39 15.40 -13.76
N ALA A 47 6.26 16.00 -12.94
CA ALA A 47 6.08 16.17 -11.51
C ALA A 47 6.06 17.66 -11.17
N THR A 48 5.01 18.10 -10.50
CA THR A 48 4.76 19.49 -10.11
C THR A 48 5.06 19.66 -8.64
N PHE A 49 5.94 20.61 -8.34
CA PHE A 49 6.32 20.95 -6.98
C PHE A 49 5.91 22.39 -6.64
N ARG A 50 5.54 22.60 -5.39
CA ARG A 50 5.48 23.92 -4.77
C ARG A 50 6.86 24.23 -4.21
N TYR A 51 7.46 25.31 -4.68
CA TYR A 51 8.73 25.85 -4.20
C TYR A 51 8.47 27.11 -3.38
N SER A 52 9.10 27.22 -2.23
CA SER A 52 9.12 28.43 -1.40
C SER A 52 10.51 28.66 -0.83
N ASP A 53 11.01 29.90 -0.89
CA ASP A 53 12.28 30.31 -0.27
C ASP A 53 12.08 31.20 0.96
N GLY A 54 10.84 31.31 1.44
CA GLY A 54 10.42 32.21 2.51
C GLY A 54 10.05 33.62 2.06
N ALA A 55 10.44 34.05 0.85
CA ALA A 55 10.08 35.34 0.27
C ALA A 55 9.08 35.20 -0.89
N GLN A 56 9.19 34.14 -1.67
CA GLN A 56 8.37 33.86 -2.85
C GLN A 56 7.87 32.41 -2.81
N SER A 57 6.68 32.20 -3.35
CA SER A 57 6.13 30.87 -3.60
C SER A 57 5.87 30.73 -5.10
N LYS A 58 6.39 29.66 -5.70
CA LYS A 58 6.34 29.40 -7.14
C LYS A 58 6.07 27.92 -7.41
N THR A 59 5.62 27.64 -8.63
CA THR A 59 5.56 26.27 -9.15
C THR A 59 6.89 25.92 -9.78
N MET A 60 7.42 24.74 -9.44
CA MET A 60 8.55 24.12 -10.12
C MET A 60 8.05 22.89 -10.86
N LEU A 61 8.33 22.81 -12.15
CA LEU A 61 7.95 21.67 -12.98
C LEU A 61 9.20 20.85 -13.30
N ILE A 62 9.10 19.54 -13.08
CA ILE A 62 10.11 18.58 -13.52
C ILE A 62 9.48 17.73 -14.60
N THR A 63 10.04 17.79 -15.80
CA THR A 63 9.59 17.02 -16.95
C THR A 63 10.63 15.98 -17.29
N VAL A 64 10.19 14.72 -17.40
CA VAL A 64 11.01 13.61 -17.91
C VAL A 64 10.53 13.30 -19.31
N ALA A 65 11.37 13.59 -20.30
CA ALA A 65 11.11 13.24 -21.69
C ALA A 65 11.50 11.79 -21.99
N GLU A 66 10.93 11.23 -23.06
CA GLU A 66 11.08 9.84 -23.46
C GLU A 66 12.55 9.36 -23.47
N LEU A 67 12.74 8.11 -23.09
CA LEU A 67 14.04 7.46 -22.98
C LEU A 67 14.68 7.29 -24.38
N HIS A 68 15.71 8.07 -24.68
CA HIS A 68 16.58 7.84 -25.83
C HIS A 68 17.72 6.87 -25.45
N SER A 69 17.54 5.58 -25.74
CA SER A 69 18.50 4.48 -25.52
C SER A 69 18.77 4.09 -24.06
N THR A 70 19.70 4.75 -23.36
CA THR A 70 20.10 4.46 -21.97
C THR A 70 19.95 5.68 -21.06
N TRP A 71 19.45 6.79 -21.61
CA TRP A 71 19.35 8.08 -20.94
C TRP A 71 17.96 8.68 -21.16
N SER A 72 17.44 9.34 -20.13
CA SER A 72 16.26 10.19 -20.22
C SER A 72 16.67 11.65 -20.06
N ASN A 73 16.10 12.52 -20.89
CA ASN A 73 16.29 13.96 -20.75
C ASN A 73 15.32 14.48 -19.70
N VAL A 74 15.84 15.22 -18.73
CA VAL A 74 15.05 15.86 -17.69
C VAL A 74 15.17 17.37 -17.84
N SER A 75 14.03 18.05 -17.87
CA SER A 75 13.97 19.49 -17.77
C SER A 75 13.37 19.92 -16.44
N ILE A 76 13.93 20.99 -15.87
CA ILE A 76 13.38 21.65 -14.68
C ILE A 76 13.09 23.10 -15.01
N GLU A 77 11.86 23.50 -14.75
CA GLU A 77 11.39 24.88 -14.91
C GLU A 77 11.04 25.46 -13.54
N LEU A 78 11.84 26.42 -13.08
CA LEU A 78 11.57 27.25 -11.88
C LEU A 78 11.66 28.74 -12.19
N HIS A 79 12.72 29.15 -12.91
CA HIS A 79 12.92 30.52 -13.42
C HIS A 79 13.35 30.51 -14.88
N THR A 80 14.30 29.64 -15.18
CA THR A 80 14.78 29.30 -16.51
C THR A 80 14.72 27.79 -16.64
N GLU A 81 14.43 27.30 -17.84
CA GLU A 81 14.44 25.88 -18.10
C GLU A 81 15.89 25.35 -18.09
N GLU A 82 16.16 24.38 -17.24
CA GLU A 82 17.45 23.70 -17.16
C GLU A 82 17.31 22.26 -17.61
N TRP A 83 18.27 21.78 -18.40
CA TRP A 83 18.26 20.44 -18.98
C TRP A 83 19.45 19.62 -18.49
N TYR A 84 19.20 18.35 -18.16
CA TYR A 84 20.23 17.38 -17.88
C TYR A 84 19.78 15.95 -18.21
N ASN A 85 20.72 15.02 -18.24
CA ASN A 85 20.43 13.63 -18.58
C ASN A 85 20.57 12.75 -17.34
N ILE A 86 19.64 11.82 -17.18
CA ILE A 86 19.66 10.79 -16.14
C ILE A 86 19.80 9.43 -16.82
N SER A 87 20.66 8.57 -16.30
CA SER A 87 20.80 7.18 -16.75
C SER A 87 19.59 6.34 -16.35
N ARG A 88 19.46 5.16 -16.95
CA ARG A 88 18.46 4.15 -16.54
C ARG A 88 18.47 3.82 -15.04
N ASP A 89 19.63 3.94 -14.38
CA ASP A 89 19.79 3.64 -12.95
C ASP A 89 19.58 4.87 -12.05
N GLY A 90 19.20 6.03 -12.62
CA GLY A 90 18.94 7.25 -11.87
C GLY A 90 20.15 8.17 -11.67
N PHE A 91 21.33 7.80 -12.21
CA PHE A 91 22.54 8.61 -12.08
C PHE A 91 22.56 9.81 -13.03
N TYR A 92 23.07 10.93 -12.52
CA TYR A 92 23.36 12.15 -13.26
C TYR A 92 24.50 11.93 -14.27
N ASN A 93 24.32 12.45 -15.50
CA ASN A 93 25.17 12.21 -16.66
C ASN A 93 26.69 12.09 -16.39
N GLY A 94 27.26 10.93 -16.71
CA GLY A 94 28.70 10.69 -16.61
C GLY A 94 29.25 10.61 -15.18
N THR A 95 28.36 10.47 -14.18
CA THR A 95 28.73 10.36 -12.76
C THR A 95 28.12 9.12 -12.11
N ASP A 96 28.57 8.79 -10.90
CA ASP A 96 28.00 7.78 -10.00
C ASP A 96 27.07 8.42 -8.95
N ARG A 97 26.52 9.59 -9.25
CA ARG A 97 25.75 10.43 -8.32
C ARG A 97 24.30 10.51 -8.73
N TYR A 98 23.42 10.43 -7.75
CA TYR A 98 22.01 10.71 -7.92
C TYR A 98 21.75 12.22 -8.01
N THR A 99 20.56 12.60 -8.44
CA THR A 99 20.10 13.99 -8.32
C THR A 99 19.32 14.17 -7.02
N ILE A 100 19.17 15.40 -6.55
CA ILE A 100 18.32 15.72 -5.39
C ILE A 100 16.83 15.42 -5.62
N PHE A 101 16.41 15.13 -6.87
CA PHE A 101 15.03 14.79 -7.19
C PHE A 101 14.77 13.28 -7.21
N TRP A 102 15.82 12.47 -7.38
CA TRP A 102 15.72 11.02 -7.50
C TRP A 102 16.83 10.31 -6.74
N LEU A 103 16.48 9.67 -5.62
CA LEU A 103 17.34 8.74 -4.90
C LEU A 103 16.83 7.32 -5.11
N HIS A 104 17.32 6.62 -6.13
CA HIS A 104 16.84 5.27 -6.41
C HIS A 104 17.27 4.29 -5.34
N ALA A 105 16.28 3.53 -4.89
CA ALA A 105 16.47 2.36 -4.06
C ALA A 105 15.91 1.12 -4.76
N PRO A 106 16.46 -0.07 -4.48
CA PRO A 106 15.85 -1.31 -4.92
C PRO A 106 14.40 -1.38 -4.45
N ASN A 107 13.46 -1.61 -5.37
CA ASN A 107 12.05 -1.68 -4.98
C ASN A 107 11.85 -2.82 -3.97
N PRO A 108 11.27 -2.54 -2.79
CA PRO A 108 11.08 -3.53 -1.72
C PRO A 108 10.21 -4.72 -2.14
N LEU A 109 9.34 -4.55 -3.15
CA LEU A 109 8.54 -5.64 -3.70
C LEU A 109 9.41 -6.65 -4.46
N ILE A 110 10.52 -6.22 -5.08
CA ILE A 110 11.43 -7.09 -5.85
C ILE A 110 12.48 -7.73 -4.93
N THR A 111 12.97 -6.99 -3.94
CA THR A 111 14.07 -7.44 -3.06
C THR A 111 13.64 -8.29 -1.87
N GLY A 112 12.33 -8.56 -1.72
CA GLY A 112 11.80 -9.47 -0.71
C GLY A 112 11.79 -8.86 0.70
N ALA A 113 12.37 -9.56 1.68
CA ALA A 113 12.30 -9.17 3.09
C ALA A 113 13.18 -7.95 3.44
N ASP A 114 14.15 -7.62 2.59
CA ASP A 114 14.90 -6.38 2.70
C ASP A 114 14.14 -5.28 1.95
N PHE A 115 13.66 -4.29 2.68
CA PHE A 115 12.94 -3.13 2.15
C PHE A 115 13.84 -2.18 1.33
N GLY A 116 14.96 -2.67 0.79
CA GLY A 116 15.89 -2.00 -0.12
C GLY A 116 16.72 -0.87 0.51
N ILE A 117 16.23 -0.24 1.58
CA ILE A 117 16.85 0.91 2.25
C ILE A 117 17.06 0.56 3.72
N THR A 118 18.11 1.06 4.35
CA THR A 118 18.30 0.95 5.81
C THR A 118 18.76 2.29 6.38
N PRO A 119 18.40 2.62 7.64
CA PRO A 119 19.02 3.74 8.34
C PRO A 119 20.55 3.68 8.25
N GLY A 120 21.19 4.82 8.00
CA GLY A 120 22.62 4.95 7.77
C GLY A 120 23.10 4.68 6.34
N ARG A 121 22.24 4.18 5.43
CA ARG A 121 22.59 4.06 4.00
C ARG A 121 22.91 5.45 3.44
N LYS A 122 23.97 5.52 2.64
CA LYS A 122 24.45 6.77 2.03
C LYS A 122 24.20 6.78 0.53
N PHE A 123 23.89 7.96 0.01
CA PHE A 123 23.81 8.25 -1.42
C PHE A 123 24.73 9.43 -1.74
N ASN A 124 25.48 9.32 -2.83
CA ASN A 124 26.20 10.45 -3.40
C ASN A 124 25.23 11.23 -4.28
N VAL A 125 25.10 12.53 -4.04
CA VAL A 125 24.08 13.36 -4.70
C VAL A 125 24.73 14.60 -5.31
N THR A 126 24.20 15.06 -6.43
CA THR A 126 24.50 16.34 -7.06
C THR A 126 23.21 17.16 -7.11
N ASP A 127 23.32 18.45 -6.81
CA ASP A 127 22.23 19.42 -6.99
C ASP A 127 22.42 20.16 -8.32
N PRO A 128 21.79 19.70 -9.42
CA PRO A 128 22.08 20.21 -10.75
C PRO A 128 21.63 21.66 -10.96
N ILE A 129 20.69 22.16 -10.14
CA ILE A 129 20.09 23.48 -10.31
C ILE A 129 20.40 24.46 -9.17
N GLY A 130 20.96 23.97 -8.07
CA GLY A 130 21.29 24.77 -6.90
C GLY A 130 20.09 25.08 -6.00
N LEU A 131 19.24 24.10 -5.70
CA LEU A 131 18.16 24.25 -4.71
C LEU A 131 18.71 24.44 -3.29
N ILE A 132 19.59 23.54 -2.84
CA ILE A 132 20.13 23.51 -1.48
C ILE A 132 21.33 24.44 -1.36
N GLY A 133 22.15 24.55 -2.42
CA GLY A 133 23.36 25.37 -2.42
C GLY A 133 23.74 25.80 -3.84
N PRO A 134 25.05 25.99 -4.12
CA PRO A 134 25.49 26.33 -5.47
C PRO A 134 25.07 25.28 -6.50
N LYS A 135 24.88 25.74 -7.74
CA LYS A 135 24.59 24.87 -8.87
C LYS A 135 25.72 23.84 -9.08
N ASN A 136 25.34 22.58 -9.28
CA ASN A 136 26.22 21.41 -9.41
C ASN A 136 27.05 21.09 -8.16
N GLU A 137 26.65 21.58 -6.99
CA GLU A 137 27.30 21.21 -5.72
C GLU A 137 26.98 19.75 -5.36
N ASN A 138 27.94 19.12 -4.66
CA ASN A 138 27.91 17.71 -4.32
C ASN A 138 27.61 17.50 -2.83
N TYR A 139 26.72 16.56 -2.55
CA TYR A 139 26.26 16.24 -1.20
C TYR A 139 26.34 14.73 -0.92
N THR A 140 26.32 14.40 0.36
CA THR A 140 26.03 13.05 0.85
C THR A 140 24.66 13.06 1.50
N ALA A 141 23.72 12.27 0.99
CA ALA A 141 22.44 12.03 1.65
C ALA A 141 22.56 10.77 2.51
N ILE A 142 22.15 10.85 3.78
CA ILE A 142 22.16 9.71 4.71
C ILE A 142 20.73 9.43 5.13
N VAL A 143 20.31 8.17 5.03
CA VAL A 143 18.97 7.75 5.45
C VAL A 143 18.87 7.78 6.96
N ASP A 144 17.89 8.52 7.48
CA ASP A 144 17.62 8.60 8.91
C ASP A 144 16.64 7.51 9.35
N ARG A 145 15.47 7.47 8.71
CA ARG A 145 14.39 6.54 9.06
C ARG A 145 13.49 6.25 7.87
N LYS A 146 12.74 5.15 7.98
CA LYS A 146 11.59 4.84 7.13
C LYS A 146 10.31 5.29 7.80
N PHE A 147 9.32 5.64 7.00
CA PHE A 147 7.98 5.94 7.48
C PHE A 147 6.97 5.67 6.37
N VAL A 148 5.69 5.77 6.69
CA VAL A 148 4.64 5.78 5.69
C VAL A 148 4.13 7.23 5.63
N LEU A 149 4.03 7.77 4.42
CA LEU A 149 3.43 9.06 4.13
C LEU A 149 2.02 8.79 3.62
N TRP A 150 1.05 9.60 4.04
CA TRP A 150 -0.34 9.45 3.61
C TRP A 150 -0.85 10.79 3.09
N PRO A 151 -0.41 11.19 1.88
CA PRO A 151 -0.81 12.45 1.30
C PRO A 151 -2.30 12.40 0.91
N LEU A 152 -2.99 13.52 1.13
CA LEU A 152 -4.39 13.70 0.76
C LEU A 152 -4.55 14.37 -0.61
N ASP A 153 -3.46 14.90 -1.17
CA ASP A 153 -3.45 15.63 -2.43
C ASP A 153 -3.79 14.76 -3.64
N ALA A 154 -4.37 15.42 -4.65
CA ALA A 154 -4.75 14.81 -5.91
C ALA A 154 -3.53 14.20 -6.62
N GLY A 155 -3.62 12.93 -7.03
CA GLY A 155 -2.52 12.24 -7.72
C GLY A 155 -1.52 11.53 -6.80
N LEU A 156 -1.50 11.84 -5.50
CA LEU A 156 -0.66 11.13 -4.51
C LEU A 156 -1.43 10.11 -3.65
N HIS A 157 -2.72 9.91 -3.94
CA HIS A 157 -3.65 9.10 -3.16
C HIS A 157 -3.11 7.73 -2.69
N GLY A 158 -3.32 7.45 -1.41
CA GLY A 158 -2.99 6.19 -0.75
C GLY A 158 -1.78 6.30 0.16
N ALA A 159 -1.54 5.28 0.99
CA ALA A 159 -0.31 5.17 1.74
C ALA A 159 0.90 5.08 0.79
N GLN A 160 1.98 5.77 1.11
CA GLN A 160 3.22 5.82 0.35
C GLN A 160 4.34 5.39 1.29
N PHE A 161 5.08 4.33 0.97
CA PHE A 161 6.28 4.04 1.75
C PHE A 161 7.33 5.07 1.42
N ALA A 162 7.84 5.75 2.43
CA ALA A 162 8.83 6.80 2.27
C ALA A 162 10.03 6.59 3.18
N PHE A 163 11.12 7.26 2.84
CA PHE A 163 12.30 7.35 3.70
C PHE A 163 12.75 8.80 3.82
N LEU A 164 13.18 9.15 5.03
CA LEU A 164 13.75 10.46 5.35
C LEU A 164 15.26 10.37 5.19
N VAL A 165 15.85 11.38 4.54
CA VAL A 165 17.29 11.55 4.46
C VAL A 165 17.70 12.93 4.94
N THR A 166 18.90 13.00 5.51
CA THR A 166 19.58 14.25 5.81
C THR A 166 20.75 14.46 4.85
N PHE A 167 20.84 15.65 4.27
CA PHE A 167 21.90 16.06 3.36
C PHE A 167 23.06 16.71 4.12
N TYR A 168 24.27 16.28 3.79
CA TYR A 168 25.52 16.82 4.31
C TYR A 168 26.39 17.34 3.16
N ASN A 169 26.99 18.50 3.35
CA ASN A 169 27.98 19.06 2.43
C ASN A 169 29.37 18.40 2.63
N ALA A 170 30.35 18.83 1.84
CA ALA A 170 31.72 18.30 1.91
C ALA A 170 32.41 18.47 3.28
N THR A 171 31.95 19.41 4.12
CA THR A 171 32.46 19.65 5.48
C THR A 171 31.67 18.92 6.56
N ASN A 172 30.77 17.99 6.18
CA ASN A 172 29.88 17.23 7.07
C ASN A 172 28.91 18.08 7.90
N TYR A 173 28.59 19.30 7.45
CA TYR A 173 27.50 20.06 8.02
C TYR A 173 26.18 19.64 7.38
N MET A 174 25.16 19.44 8.22
CA MET A 174 23.79 19.24 7.77
C MET A 174 23.29 20.51 7.07
N VAL A 175 22.78 20.36 5.85
CA VAL A 175 22.29 21.48 5.03
C VAL A 175 20.80 21.40 4.74
N ALA A 176 20.24 20.21 4.62
CA ALA A 176 18.82 20.03 4.33
C ALA A 176 18.32 18.65 4.79
N GLN A 177 17.01 18.49 4.81
CA GLN A 177 16.31 17.22 5.02
C GLN A 177 15.29 17.00 3.92
N ALA A 178 15.12 15.77 3.49
CA ALA A 178 14.17 15.43 2.45
C ALA A 178 13.52 14.08 2.68
N SER A 179 12.31 13.93 2.15
CA SER A 179 11.62 12.64 2.08
C SER A 179 11.46 12.19 0.64
N TYR A 180 11.61 10.89 0.43
CA TYR A 180 11.57 10.26 -0.89
C TYR A 180 10.68 9.03 -0.89
N ASP A 181 10.12 8.72 -2.05
CA ASP A 181 9.37 7.51 -2.31
C ASP A 181 10.27 6.27 -2.35
N THR A 182 9.88 5.20 -1.67
CA THR A 182 10.70 3.97 -1.58
C THR A 182 10.62 3.10 -2.83
N THR A 183 9.68 3.35 -3.74
CA THR A 183 9.47 2.52 -4.94
C THR A 183 10.12 3.12 -6.19
N CYS A 184 10.03 4.43 -6.38
CA CYS A 184 10.61 5.12 -7.53
C CYS A 184 11.72 6.10 -7.17
N GLY A 185 11.97 6.37 -5.88
CA GLY A 185 13.03 7.26 -5.44
C GLY A 185 12.73 8.75 -5.63
N LEU A 186 11.51 9.12 -6.05
CA LEU A 186 11.14 10.53 -6.28
C LEU A 186 11.08 11.32 -4.98
N LEU A 187 11.54 12.57 -5.01
CA LEU A 187 11.39 13.54 -3.94
C LEU A 187 9.92 13.83 -3.63
N PHE A 188 9.53 13.73 -2.36
CA PHE A 188 8.25 14.24 -1.85
C PHE A 188 8.39 15.62 -1.22
N THR A 189 9.34 15.78 -0.30
CA THR A 189 9.59 17.05 0.36
C THR A 189 11.07 17.30 0.54
N LEU A 190 11.50 18.57 0.45
CA LEU A 190 12.84 19.04 0.78
C LEU A 190 12.70 20.30 1.63
N ASN A 191 13.38 20.32 2.76
CA ASN A 191 13.39 21.44 3.70
C ASN A 191 14.82 21.80 4.08
N GLY A 192 15.11 23.10 4.14
CA GLY A 192 16.43 23.63 4.44
C GLY A 192 17.29 23.82 3.19
N GLY A 193 18.47 24.42 3.35
CA GLY A 193 19.36 24.80 2.27
C GLY A 193 20.01 26.15 2.55
N SER A 194 20.48 26.80 1.48
CA SER A 194 21.13 28.12 1.50
C SER A 194 20.25 29.19 2.17
N ASN A 195 18.93 29.02 2.09
CA ASN A 195 17.95 29.74 2.88
C ASN A 195 17.32 28.81 3.91
N ALA A 196 17.29 29.23 5.18
CA ALA A 196 16.67 28.48 6.29
C ALA A 196 15.16 28.22 6.08
N TYR A 197 14.55 28.88 5.10
CA TYR A 197 13.14 28.81 4.75
C TYR A 197 12.87 28.08 3.41
N LEU A 198 13.87 27.45 2.79
CA LEU A 198 13.64 26.66 1.59
C LEU A 198 12.69 25.49 1.92
N GLN A 199 11.61 25.41 1.15
CA GLN A 199 10.64 24.33 1.17
C GLN A 199 10.28 23.95 -0.27
N VAL A 200 10.38 22.68 -0.57
CA VAL A 200 9.89 22.08 -1.80
C VAL A 200 8.96 20.94 -1.43
N GLU A 201 7.77 20.93 -2.01
CA GLU A 201 6.73 19.94 -1.74
C GLU A 201 6.12 19.45 -3.05
N LEU A 202 6.09 18.14 -3.25
CA LEU A 202 5.42 17.53 -4.40
C LEU A 202 3.91 17.74 -4.27
N VAL A 203 3.32 18.34 -5.31
CA VAL A 203 1.88 18.64 -5.36
C VAL A 203 1.15 17.61 -6.21
N GLU A 204 1.68 17.31 -7.39
CA GLU A 204 1.01 16.46 -8.37
C GLU A 204 2.03 15.75 -9.27
N THR A 205 1.63 14.62 -9.83
CA THR A 205 2.36 13.92 -10.88
C THR A 205 1.41 13.37 -11.94
N THR A 206 1.88 13.26 -13.18
CA THR A 206 1.12 12.62 -14.28
C THR A 206 1.19 11.08 -14.24
N TYR A 207 2.02 10.52 -13.36
CA TYR A 207 2.23 9.09 -13.21
C TYR A 207 1.97 8.63 -11.77
N PRO A 208 1.50 7.39 -11.58
CA PRO A 208 1.15 6.92 -10.25
C PRO A 208 2.37 6.51 -9.40
N ILE A 209 2.68 7.25 -8.33
CA ILE A 209 3.76 6.93 -7.36
C ILE A 209 3.32 5.85 -6.34
N SER A 210 4.21 4.90 -6.02
CA SER A 210 4.00 3.76 -5.11
C SER A 210 2.73 2.92 -5.34
N ARG A 211 2.09 3.01 -6.52
CA ARG A 211 0.85 2.27 -6.82
C ARG A 211 1.06 0.85 -7.31
N ASN A 212 2.28 0.34 -7.25
CA ASN A 212 2.58 -1.06 -7.54
C ASN A 212 1.73 -2.03 -6.72
N ARG A 213 1.31 -1.62 -5.53
CA ARG A 213 0.42 -2.40 -4.66
C ARG A 213 -1.06 -2.22 -5.04
N MET A 214 -1.45 -1.08 -5.60
CA MET A 214 -2.76 -0.94 -6.25
C MET A 214 -2.86 -1.77 -7.54
N MET A 215 -1.74 -2.15 -8.16
CA MET A 215 -1.77 -3.13 -9.24
C MET A 215 -1.85 -4.57 -8.74
N SER A 216 -1.66 -4.82 -7.44
CA SER A 216 -1.73 -6.16 -6.85
C SER A 216 -3.14 -6.60 -6.44
N TRP A 217 -4.05 -5.67 -6.10
CA TRP A 217 -5.42 -6.03 -5.73
C TRP A 217 -6.23 -6.68 -6.87
N PRO A 218 -6.12 -6.28 -8.16
CA PRO A 218 -6.83 -6.96 -9.24
C PRO A 218 -6.33 -8.40 -9.41
N TRP A 219 -5.01 -8.61 -9.28
CA TRP A 219 -4.42 -9.95 -9.29
C TRP A 219 -4.91 -10.78 -8.11
N ALA A 220 -4.94 -10.20 -6.90
CA ALA A 220 -5.41 -10.87 -5.69
C ALA A 220 -6.88 -11.27 -5.83
N LEU A 221 -7.74 -10.37 -6.30
CA LEU A 221 -9.15 -10.64 -6.55
C LEU A 221 -9.33 -11.73 -7.61
N GLY A 222 -8.68 -11.58 -8.78
CA GLY A 222 -8.81 -12.50 -9.90
C GLY A 222 -8.35 -13.92 -9.55
N LEU A 223 -7.17 -14.06 -8.92
CA LEU A 223 -6.64 -15.35 -8.49
C LEU A 223 -7.51 -15.98 -7.40
N SER A 224 -7.96 -15.18 -6.43
CA SER A 224 -8.81 -15.69 -5.34
C SER A 224 -10.17 -16.17 -5.84
N MET A 225 -10.80 -15.42 -6.74
CA MET A 225 -12.06 -15.83 -7.40
C MET A 225 -11.85 -17.08 -8.25
N GLY A 226 -10.75 -17.15 -9.00
CA GLY A 226 -10.38 -18.34 -9.77
C GLY A 226 -10.24 -19.59 -8.90
N VAL A 227 -9.54 -19.47 -7.76
CA VAL A 227 -9.38 -20.56 -6.78
C VAL A 227 -10.73 -21.01 -6.21
N ILE A 228 -11.64 -20.08 -5.88
CA ILE A 228 -13.00 -20.42 -5.42
C ILE A 228 -13.76 -21.21 -6.50
N VAL A 229 -13.75 -20.73 -7.74
CA VAL A 229 -14.47 -21.37 -8.85
C VAL A 229 -13.91 -22.77 -9.13
N ILE A 230 -12.58 -22.90 -9.19
CA ILE A 230 -11.91 -24.19 -9.40
C ILE A 230 -12.24 -25.15 -8.25
N ALA A 231 -12.14 -24.67 -7.00
CA ALA A 231 -12.48 -25.48 -5.82
C ALA A 231 -13.95 -25.95 -5.89
N TYR A 232 -14.90 -25.07 -6.21
CA TYR A 232 -16.31 -25.41 -6.37
C TYR A 232 -16.53 -26.52 -7.42
N VAL A 233 -15.92 -26.37 -8.60
CA VAL A 233 -16.03 -27.36 -9.69
C VAL A 233 -15.43 -28.70 -9.28
N LEU A 234 -14.25 -28.70 -8.65
CA LEU A 234 -13.59 -29.93 -8.18
C LEU A 234 -14.41 -30.61 -7.07
N MET A 235 -14.93 -29.85 -6.12
CA MET A 235 -15.79 -30.38 -5.07
C MET A 235 -17.03 -31.06 -5.64
N LYS A 236 -17.69 -30.43 -6.63
CA LYS A 236 -18.91 -30.95 -7.28
C LYS A 236 -18.66 -32.14 -8.21
N LYS A 237 -17.53 -32.17 -8.92
CA LYS A 237 -17.26 -33.18 -9.96
C LYS A 237 -16.33 -34.31 -9.53
N LYS A 238 -15.52 -34.12 -8.49
CA LYS A 238 -14.41 -35.02 -8.16
C LYS A 238 -14.29 -35.40 -6.69
N TRP A 239 -14.66 -34.51 -5.76
CA TRP A 239 -14.44 -34.79 -4.32
C TRP A 239 -15.64 -35.43 -3.63
N GLU A 240 -16.74 -35.66 -4.36
CA GLU A 240 -17.93 -36.38 -3.88
C GLU A 240 -18.44 -35.86 -2.53
N LEU A 241 -18.41 -34.54 -2.35
CA LEU A 241 -18.88 -33.88 -1.14
C LEU A 241 -20.39 -33.65 -1.20
N GLU A 242 -21.03 -33.65 -0.04
CA GLU A 242 -22.44 -33.30 0.10
C GLU A 242 -22.69 -31.83 -0.28
N GLU A 243 -23.85 -31.54 -0.85
CA GLU A 243 -24.16 -30.19 -1.35
C GLU A 243 -24.02 -29.11 -0.27
N GLU A 244 -24.42 -29.41 0.97
CA GLU A 244 -24.27 -28.51 2.12
C GLU A 244 -22.81 -28.21 2.43
N GLN A 245 -21.93 -29.23 2.39
CA GLN A 245 -20.49 -29.06 2.62
C GLN A 245 -19.85 -28.21 1.52
N ILE A 246 -20.27 -28.41 0.26
CA ILE A 246 -19.79 -27.61 -0.87
C ILE A 246 -20.18 -26.14 -0.67
N LYS A 247 -21.43 -25.88 -0.28
CA LYS A 247 -21.93 -24.51 0.01
C LYS A 247 -21.15 -23.87 1.16
N GLU A 248 -21.02 -24.59 2.27
CA GLU A 248 -20.29 -24.12 3.47
C GLU A 248 -18.83 -23.75 3.14
N ILE A 249 -18.09 -24.65 2.45
CA ILE A 249 -16.70 -24.37 2.03
C ILE A 249 -16.65 -23.16 1.10
N THR A 250 -17.54 -23.09 0.10
CA THR A 250 -17.54 -21.98 -0.88
C THR A 250 -17.82 -20.65 -0.21
N PHE A 251 -18.78 -20.58 0.72
CA PHE A 251 -19.07 -19.36 1.48
C PHE A 251 -17.92 -18.95 2.39
N LEU A 252 -17.28 -19.90 3.08
CA LEU A 252 -16.11 -19.62 3.92
C LEU A 252 -14.92 -19.11 3.09
N MET A 253 -14.72 -19.64 1.88
CA MET A 253 -13.69 -19.12 0.98
C MET A 253 -14.05 -17.71 0.48
N ALA A 254 -15.29 -17.47 0.06
CA ALA A 254 -15.73 -16.15 -0.38
C ALA A 254 -15.60 -15.09 0.73
N ALA A 255 -16.01 -15.44 1.96
CA ALA A 255 -15.84 -14.60 3.14
C ALA A 255 -14.36 -14.31 3.42
N GLY A 256 -13.49 -15.31 3.32
CA GLY A 256 -12.06 -15.14 3.53
C GLY A 256 -11.42 -14.18 2.52
N VAL A 257 -11.84 -14.27 1.25
CA VAL A 257 -11.41 -13.32 0.22
C VAL A 257 -11.90 -11.91 0.53
N ALA A 258 -13.18 -11.72 0.84
CA ALA A 258 -13.72 -10.40 1.17
C ALA A 258 -12.97 -9.76 2.34
N VAL A 259 -12.80 -10.51 3.43
CA VAL A 259 -12.13 -10.07 4.65
C VAL A 259 -10.67 -9.67 4.39
N ILE A 260 -9.89 -10.49 3.66
CA ILE A 260 -8.49 -10.16 3.40
C ILE A 260 -8.35 -9.01 2.41
N MET A 261 -9.23 -8.92 1.41
CA MET A 261 -9.24 -7.79 0.49
C MET A 261 -9.52 -6.48 1.25
N VAL A 262 -10.41 -6.49 2.24
CA VAL A 262 -10.67 -5.34 3.09
C VAL A 262 -9.46 -5.00 3.96
N ASP A 263 -9.08 -5.89 4.88
CA ASP A 263 -8.07 -5.60 5.92
C ASP A 263 -6.67 -5.34 5.34
N VAL A 264 -6.30 -6.02 4.24
CA VAL A 264 -4.92 -5.99 3.71
C VAL A 264 -4.77 -5.07 2.50
N TYR A 265 -5.79 -4.99 1.64
CA TYR A 265 -5.70 -4.26 0.37
C TYR A 265 -6.51 -2.96 0.31
N VAL A 266 -7.72 -2.91 0.87
CA VAL A 266 -8.56 -1.71 0.75
C VAL A 266 -8.23 -0.73 1.87
N ASP A 267 -8.21 -1.18 3.12
CA ASP A 267 -8.12 -0.30 4.27
C ASP A 267 -6.84 0.55 4.29
N VAL A 268 -5.70 -0.09 3.98
CA VAL A 268 -4.39 0.58 3.95
C VAL A 268 -4.21 1.53 2.75
N TRP A 269 -4.77 1.17 1.60
CA TRP A 269 -4.36 1.76 0.31
C TRP A 269 -5.43 2.63 -0.34
N PHE A 270 -6.71 2.34 -0.08
CA PHE A 270 -7.85 3.05 -0.65
C PHE A 270 -8.53 4.00 0.34
N TYR A 271 -7.98 4.16 1.56
CA TYR A 271 -8.45 5.17 2.51
C TYR A 271 -8.57 6.57 1.87
N ALA A 272 -7.60 6.99 1.05
CA ALA A 272 -7.66 8.29 0.38
C ALA A 272 -8.81 8.42 -0.65
N ILE A 273 -9.37 7.31 -1.13
CA ILE A 273 -10.50 7.29 -2.08
C ILE A 273 -11.84 7.23 -1.35
N PHE A 274 -11.92 6.39 -0.31
CA PHE A 274 -13.16 6.16 0.42
C PHE A 274 -13.34 7.08 1.64
N ASP A 275 -12.28 7.76 2.06
CA ASP A 275 -12.17 8.49 3.32
C ASP A 275 -12.52 7.58 4.53
N PHE A 276 -12.49 8.14 5.74
CA PHE A 276 -12.84 7.43 6.97
C PHE A 276 -14.20 6.72 6.88
N TRP A 277 -15.24 7.43 6.42
CA TRP A 277 -16.60 6.90 6.40
C TRP A 277 -16.78 5.79 5.37
N GLY A 278 -16.15 5.88 4.20
CA GLY A 278 -16.24 4.82 3.20
C GLY A 278 -15.51 3.56 3.65
N ASN A 279 -14.34 3.67 4.28
CA ASN A 279 -13.68 2.52 4.91
C ASN A 279 -14.56 1.93 6.02
N MET A 280 -15.22 2.76 6.83
CA MET A 280 -16.14 2.26 7.85
C MET A 280 -17.36 1.53 7.29
N CYS A 281 -17.98 2.06 6.24
CA CYS A 281 -19.06 1.37 5.55
C CYS A 281 -18.60 0.01 4.99
N LEU A 282 -17.37 -0.08 4.51
CA LEU A 282 -16.80 -1.30 3.95
C LEU A 282 -16.52 -2.36 5.04
N HIS A 283 -15.91 -2.00 6.16
CA HIS A 283 -15.72 -2.91 7.31
C HIS A 283 -17.07 -3.36 7.90
N LEU A 284 -18.03 -2.44 8.04
CA LEU A 284 -19.40 -2.77 8.47
C LEU A 284 -20.07 -3.75 7.51
N SER A 285 -19.96 -3.53 6.20
CA SER A 285 -20.56 -4.41 5.18
C SER A 285 -20.03 -5.83 5.26
N VAL A 286 -18.71 -6.00 5.43
CA VAL A 286 -18.11 -7.33 5.59
C VAL A 286 -18.46 -7.94 6.94
N THR A 287 -18.50 -7.15 8.02
CA THR A 287 -18.96 -7.62 9.34
C THR A 287 -20.40 -8.15 9.27
N PHE A 288 -21.30 -7.43 8.61
CA PHE A 288 -22.67 -7.90 8.38
C PHE A 288 -22.73 -9.14 7.49
N GLY A 289 -21.83 -9.26 6.50
CA GLY A 289 -21.67 -10.47 5.70
C GLY A 289 -21.27 -11.69 6.54
N LEU A 290 -20.30 -11.53 7.47
CA LEU A 290 -19.92 -12.58 8.42
C LEU A 290 -21.05 -12.92 9.38
N LEU A 291 -21.81 -11.92 9.85
CA LEU A 291 -22.99 -12.12 10.69
C LEU A 291 -24.06 -12.93 9.94
N ALA A 292 -24.37 -12.58 8.69
CA ALA A 292 -25.31 -13.30 7.85
C ALA A 292 -24.84 -14.74 7.59
N LEU A 293 -23.53 -14.95 7.40
CA LEU A 293 -22.95 -16.29 7.29
C LEU A 293 -23.14 -17.11 8.57
N CYS A 294 -22.85 -16.52 9.73
CA CYS A 294 -23.08 -17.18 11.02
C CYS A 294 -24.54 -17.57 11.22
N PHE A 295 -25.48 -16.67 10.89
CA PHE A 295 -26.91 -16.95 10.96
C PHE A 295 -27.32 -18.09 10.02
N TYR A 296 -26.87 -18.03 8.76
CA TYR A 296 -27.20 -19.04 7.75
C TYR A 296 -26.63 -20.42 8.07
N GLN A 297 -25.39 -20.48 8.57
CA GLN A 297 -24.70 -21.72 8.93
C GLN A 297 -24.94 -22.16 10.40
N ARG A 298 -25.77 -21.42 11.14
CA ARG A 298 -26.11 -21.68 12.55
C ARG A 298 -24.87 -21.73 13.46
N TYR A 299 -23.90 -20.86 13.18
CA TYR A 299 -22.78 -20.61 14.06
C TYR A 299 -23.16 -19.54 15.10
N LYS A 300 -22.53 -19.59 16.28
CA LYS A 300 -22.72 -18.55 17.30
C LYS A 300 -22.23 -17.19 16.80
N LEU A 301 -22.98 -16.13 17.08
CA LEU A 301 -22.61 -14.78 16.70
C LEU A 301 -21.35 -14.31 17.42
N LYS A 302 -21.03 -14.84 18.60
CA LYS A 302 -19.82 -14.45 19.36
C LYS A 302 -18.49 -14.56 18.58
N TRP A 303 -18.43 -15.35 17.52
CA TRP A 303 -17.23 -15.46 16.68
C TRP A 303 -16.94 -14.20 15.85
N ILE A 304 -17.93 -13.30 15.69
CA ILE A 304 -17.76 -12.00 15.02
C ILE A 304 -17.31 -10.88 15.98
N ILE A 305 -17.19 -11.16 17.29
CA ILE A 305 -16.83 -10.16 18.31
C ILE A 305 -15.55 -9.39 17.95
N PRO A 306 -14.45 -10.02 17.47
CA PRO A 306 -13.25 -9.29 17.06
C PRO A 306 -13.53 -8.17 16.04
N ALA A 307 -14.31 -8.45 14.99
CA ALA A 307 -14.69 -7.45 13.99
C ALA A 307 -15.57 -6.32 14.57
N VAL A 308 -16.48 -6.66 15.49
CA VAL A 308 -17.33 -5.65 16.15
C VAL A 308 -16.52 -4.75 17.09
N LEU A 309 -15.60 -5.35 17.86
CA LEU A 309 -14.72 -4.61 18.78
C LEU A 309 -13.77 -3.68 18.04
N GLU A 310 -13.27 -4.09 16.88
CA GLU A 310 -12.49 -3.23 15.99
C GLU A 310 -13.27 -1.96 15.65
N ILE A 311 -14.46 -2.10 15.06
CA ILE A 311 -15.31 -0.96 14.68
C ILE A 311 -15.67 -0.10 15.90
N ALA A 312 -16.00 -0.73 17.03
CA ALA A 312 -16.34 -0.04 18.27
C ALA A 312 -15.16 0.69 18.92
N TYR A 313 -13.92 0.25 18.67
CA TYR A 313 -12.71 0.90 19.17
C TYR A 313 -12.33 2.12 18.31
N ILE A 314 -12.45 2.00 16.99
CA ILE A 314 -12.02 3.03 16.04
C ILE A 314 -12.85 4.31 16.15
N ILE A 315 -14.17 4.19 16.33
CA ILE A 315 -15.08 5.35 16.37
C ILE A 315 -14.73 6.29 17.54
N PRO A 316 -14.66 5.85 18.82
CA PRO A 316 -14.30 6.72 19.93
C PRO A 316 -12.88 7.26 19.83
N MET A 317 -11.92 6.47 19.33
CA MET A 317 -10.53 6.89 19.21
C MET A 317 -10.38 8.03 18.20
N THR A 318 -11.10 7.95 17.07
CA THR A 318 -11.18 9.01 16.07
C THR A 318 -11.72 10.31 16.68
N PHE A 319 -12.82 10.24 17.42
CA PHE A 319 -13.38 11.40 18.12
C PHE A 319 -12.45 11.97 19.19
N PHE A 320 -11.71 11.11 19.91
CA PHE A 320 -10.80 11.52 20.97
C PHE A 320 -9.55 12.22 20.45
N VAL A 321 -8.93 11.66 19.39
CA VAL A 321 -7.75 12.25 18.74
C VAL A 321 -8.13 13.53 17.99
N GLY A 322 -9.39 13.65 17.55
CA GLY A 322 -9.86 14.77 16.74
C GLY A 322 -9.33 14.70 15.30
N ASP A 323 -8.84 13.52 14.91
CA ASP A 323 -8.33 13.24 13.58
C ASP A 323 -9.05 12.00 13.04
N ASN A 324 -9.76 12.17 11.92
CA ASN A 324 -10.35 11.07 11.14
C ASN A 324 -9.26 10.13 10.59
N TYR A 325 -8.02 10.58 10.67
CA TYR A 325 -6.85 9.92 10.16
C TYR A 325 -6.02 9.30 11.31
N VAL A 326 -6.07 7.97 11.42
CA VAL A 326 -5.11 7.24 12.25
C VAL A 326 -4.78 5.88 11.60
N PRO A 327 -3.52 5.40 11.63
CA PRO A 327 -3.12 4.02 11.26
C PRO A 327 -3.79 2.89 12.06
N HIS A 328 -4.86 3.17 12.80
CA HIS A 328 -5.55 2.24 13.68
C HIS A 328 -6.44 1.27 12.93
N LEU A 329 -7.21 1.71 11.92
CA LEU A 329 -7.95 0.81 11.03
C LEU A 329 -7.00 -0.25 10.42
N THR A 330 -5.88 0.23 9.89
CA THR A 330 -4.91 -0.57 9.12
C THR A 330 -4.15 -1.64 9.89
N ALA A 331 -4.28 -1.67 11.23
CA ALA A 331 -3.56 -2.60 12.10
C ALA A 331 -4.49 -3.60 12.83
N PHE A 332 -5.81 -3.39 12.79
CA PHE A 332 -6.75 -4.31 13.42
C PHE A 332 -7.21 -5.36 12.41
N MET A 333 -6.66 -6.57 12.55
CA MET A 333 -7.06 -7.73 11.75
C MET A 333 -8.38 -8.36 12.26
N GLY A 334 -9.33 -7.57 12.76
CA GLY A 334 -10.50 -8.07 13.47
C GLY A 334 -11.42 -8.88 12.56
N LEU A 335 -11.63 -8.44 11.31
CA LEU A 335 -12.32 -9.22 10.29
C LEU A 335 -11.59 -10.54 10.00
N VAL A 336 -10.26 -10.52 9.77
CA VAL A 336 -9.46 -11.74 9.52
C VAL A 336 -9.53 -12.71 10.70
N ILE A 337 -9.40 -12.22 11.93
CA ILE A 337 -9.48 -13.04 13.14
C ILE A 337 -10.88 -13.66 13.26
N SER A 338 -11.94 -12.88 13.07
CA SER A 338 -13.32 -13.40 13.08
C SER A 338 -13.53 -14.48 12.02
N TRP A 339 -13.04 -14.28 10.80
CA TRP A 339 -13.11 -15.30 9.75
C TRP A 339 -12.36 -16.59 10.14
N LEU A 340 -11.15 -16.49 10.68
CA LEU A 340 -10.39 -17.66 11.14
C LEU A 340 -11.13 -18.45 12.23
N LEU A 341 -11.79 -17.75 13.17
CA LEU A 341 -12.62 -18.36 14.21
C LEU A 341 -13.85 -19.08 13.61
N ILE A 342 -14.49 -18.48 12.61
CA ILE A 342 -15.62 -19.09 11.89
C ILE A 342 -15.16 -20.34 11.13
N VAL A 343 -14.02 -20.28 10.43
CA VAL A 343 -13.44 -21.47 9.76
C VAL A 343 -13.12 -22.55 10.80
N TYR A 344 -12.57 -22.18 11.95
CA TYR A 344 -12.31 -23.14 13.03
C TYR A 344 -13.60 -23.80 13.53
N ILE A 345 -14.63 -23.01 13.85
CA ILE A 345 -15.87 -23.52 14.44
C ILE A 345 -16.72 -24.34 13.46
N SER A 346 -16.56 -24.18 12.15
CA SER A 346 -17.23 -25.00 11.12
C SER A 346 -16.99 -26.53 11.26
N GLY A 347 -15.97 -26.93 12.04
CA GLY A 347 -15.70 -28.32 12.36
C GLY A 347 -16.51 -28.89 13.53
N TYR A 348 -17.33 -28.07 14.20
CA TYR A 348 -18.13 -28.45 15.35
C TYR A 348 -19.62 -28.52 14.98
N PRO A 349 -20.43 -29.29 15.73
CA PRO A 349 -21.85 -29.42 15.42
C PRO A 349 -22.55 -28.06 15.47
N PRO A 350 -23.44 -27.77 14.50
CA PRO A 350 -24.25 -26.55 14.51
C PRO A 350 -25.17 -26.56 15.73
N GLN A 351 -25.60 -25.37 16.17
CA GLN A 351 -26.46 -25.29 17.34
C GLN A 351 -27.83 -25.94 17.10
N PRO A 352 -28.39 -26.64 18.10
CA PRO A 352 -29.79 -27.03 18.06
C PRO A 352 -30.69 -25.80 18.07
N GLU A 353 -31.80 -25.84 17.32
CA GLU A 353 -32.80 -24.77 17.33
C GLU A 353 -33.47 -24.71 18.72
N SER A 354 -33.47 -23.52 19.32
CA SER A 354 -34.24 -23.25 20.54
C SER A 354 -35.69 -22.97 20.18
N GLU A 355 -36.64 -23.55 20.91
CA GLU A 355 -38.08 -23.24 20.76
C GLU A 355 -38.42 -21.80 21.16
N ASN A 356 -37.58 -21.15 21.97
CA ASN A 356 -37.74 -19.78 22.44
C ASN A 356 -36.74 -18.82 21.76
N LYS A 357 -37.26 -17.80 21.06
CA LYS A 357 -36.46 -16.79 20.35
C LYS A 357 -35.56 -15.96 21.27
N LEU A 358 -35.96 -15.70 22.52
CA LEU A 358 -35.14 -14.92 23.47
C LEU A 358 -33.97 -15.74 24.02
N GLU A 359 -34.19 -17.02 24.29
CA GLU A 359 -33.12 -17.96 24.67
C GLU A 359 -32.17 -18.23 23.51
N GLN A 360 -32.70 -18.26 22.27
CA GLN A 360 -31.90 -18.36 21.07
C GLN A 360 -30.92 -17.19 20.96
N ILE A 361 -31.41 -15.94 21.05
CA ILE A 361 -30.57 -14.73 21.02
C ILE A 361 -29.56 -14.74 22.17
N GLY A 362 -29.96 -15.11 23.40
CA GLY A 362 -29.01 -15.24 24.51
C GLY A 362 -27.90 -16.26 24.21
N SER A 363 -28.26 -17.44 23.72
CA SER A 363 -27.30 -18.51 23.42
C SER A 363 -26.33 -18.21 22.27
N GLU A 364 -26.68 -17.25 21.40
CA GLU A 364 -25.83 -16.78 20.30
C GLU A 364 -24.62 -15.97 20.79
N PHE A 365 -24.72 -15.35 21.97
CA PHE A 365 -23.67 -14.52 22.59
C PHE A 365 -22.91 -15.21 23.74
N PHE A 366 -23.48 -16.26 24.36
CA PHE A 366 -22.85 -17.00 25.48
C PHE A 366 -22.19 -18.33 25.04
#